data_AF-A0A2V9BCJ8-F1
#
_entry.id   AF-A0A2V9BCJ8-F1
#
_cell.length_a   1.000
_cell.length_b   1.000
_cell.length_c   1.000
_cell.angle_alpha   90.00
_cell.angle_beta   90.00
_cell.angle_gamma   90.00
#
_symmetry.space_group_name_H-M   'P 1'
#
loop_
_entity.id
_entity.type
_entity.pdbx_description
1 polymer ?
#
loop_
_entity_poly.entity_id
_entity_poly.type
_entity_poly.pdbx_seq_one_letter_code
_entity_poly.pdbx_strand_id
1 'polypeptide(L)'
;VEKLREEDTDWKLFLGNRPFEKFDPRKYVEFRLFWPYSSGIPDQWMVHQIDTVHWFAGLPRPRSVVANGGIYLWKDGRKNWDTMTAVFDYGPLDDSSKGFQVVYSSRQTNSAGDVKELYRSNGGTLDLDKNVI
;
A
#
# COMPACT_ATOMS: atom_id res chain seq x y z
N VAL A 1 12.12 -7.10 19.63
CA VAL A 1 13.42 -6.78 18.98
C VAL A 1 14.61 -7.15 19.86
N GLU A 2 14.62 -6.80 21.15
CA GLU A 2 15.79 -6.91 22.04
C GLU A 2 16.51 -8.27 22.13
N LYS A 3 15.83 -9.39 21.83
CA LYS A 3 16.43 -10.73 21.91
C LYS A 3 16.99 -11.26 20.58
N LEU A 4 16.77 -10.57 19.46
CA LEU A 4 17.20 -11.04 18.14
C LEU A 4 18.69 -10.70 17.91
N ARG A 5 19.50 -11.70 17.63
CA ARG A 5 20.93 -11.55 17.33
C ARG A 5 21.17 -11.76 15.84
N GLU A 6 22.24 -11.15 15.31
CA GLU A 6 22.60 -11.28 13.89
C GLU A 6 22.85 -12.75 13.49
N GLU A 7 23.52 -13.51 14.37
CA GLU A 7 23.83 -14.93 14.19
C GLU A 7 22.59 -15.85 14.08
N ASP A 8 21.43 -15.38 14.55
CA ASP A 8 20.15 -16.09 14.44
C ASP A 8 19.40 -15.72 13.13
N THR A 9 20.01 -14.92 12.25
CA THR A 9 19.42 -14.42 11.00
C THR A 9 20.34 -14.62 9.81
N ASP A 10 19.80 -14.49 8.60
CA ASP A 10 20.61 -14.30 7.40
C ASP A 10 20.49 -12.85 6.93
N TRP A 11 21.17 -11.94 7.64
CA TRP A 11 21.14 -10.52 7.34
C TRP A 11 21.66 -10.19 5.94
N LYS A 12 22.70 -10.90 5.48
CA LYS A 12 23.27 -10.72 4.14
C LYS A 12 22.24 -11.07 3.06
N LEU A 13 21.52 -12.19 3.21
CA LEU A 13 20.45 -12.54 2.29
C LEU A 13 19.29 -11.55 2.37
N PHE A 14 18.93 -11.10 3.57
CA PHE A 14 17.86 -10.13 3.77
C PHE A 14 18.14 -8.79 3.06
N LEU A 15 19.39 -8.31 3.08
CA LEU A 15 19.81 -7.15 2.29
C LEU A 15 19.66 -7.41 0.78
N GLY A 16 19.89 -8.64 0.33
CA GLY A 16 19.82 -9.02 -1.08
C GLY A 16 20.86 -8.24 -1.90
N ASN A 17 20.42 -7.58 -2.97
CA ASN A 17 21.30 -6.79 -3.84
C ASN A 17 21.51 -5.33 -3.36
N ARG A 18 21.11 -5.00 -2.13
CA ARG A 18 21.24 -3.64 -1.58
C ARG A 18 22.65 -3.40 -1.03
N PRO A 19 23.09 -2.13 -0.91
CA PRO A 19 24.33 -1.80 -0.22
C PRO A 19 24.38 -2.43 1.16
N PHE A 20 25.57 -2.86 1.56
CA PHE A 20 25.77 -3.39 2.91
C PHE A 20 25.36 -2.36 3.96
N GLU A 21 24.58 -2.81 4.92
CA GLU A 21 24.21 -2.06 6.12
C GLU A 21 24.51 -2.95 7.33
N LYS A 22 24.93 -2.36 8.46
CA LYS A 22 25.11 -3.12 9.71
C LYS A 22 23.78 -3.72 10.15
N PHE A 23 23.80 -4.94 10.70
CA PHE A 23 22.61 -5.59 11.22
C PHE A 23 21.82 -4.67 12.16
N ASP A 24 20.52 -4.54 11.88
CA ASP A 24 19.56 -3.82 12.70
C ASP A 24 18.38 -4.78 12.94
N PRO A 25 18.23 -5.28 14.18
CA PRO A 25 17.20 -6.26 14.49
C PRO A 25 15.78 -5.70 14.31
N ARG A 26 15.61 -4.37 14.38
CA ARG A 26 14.32 -3.73 14.15
C ARG A 26 14.00 -3.68 12.66
N LYS A 27 14.96 -3.36 11.80
CA LYS A 27 14.76 -3.43 10.34
C LYS A 27 14.47 -4.84 9.85
N TYR A 28 15.03 -5.86 10.50
CA TYR A 28 14.76 -7.25 10.17
C TYR A 28 13.31 -7.65 10.51
N VAL A 29 12.85 -7.35 11.73
CA VAL A 29 11.50 -7.75 12.20
C VAL A 29 10.40 -6.83 11.69
N GLU A 30 10.64 -5.53 11.74
CA GLU A 30 9.69 -4.47 11.42
C GLU A 30 10.00 -3.85 10.04
N PHE A 31 10.51 -4.63 9.10
CA PHE A 31 10.94 -4.18 7.77
C PHE A 31 9.91 -3.32 7.02
N ARG A 32 8.62 -3.61 7.27
CA ARG A 32 7.45 -2.85 6.78
C ARG A 32 7.45 -1.36 7.14
N LEU A 33 8.15 -0.98 8.20
CA LEU A 33 8.24 0.41 8.66
C LEU A 33 9.38 1.19 8.00
N PHE A 34 10.28 0.53 7.26
CA PHE A 34 11.54 1.13 6.80
C PHE A 34 11.73 0.99 5.29
N TRP A 35 11.81 2.13 4.60
CA TRP A 35 12.44 2.22 3.29
C TRP A 35 13.95 1.93 3.41
N PRO A 36 14.58 1.18 2.48
CA PRO A 36 14.05 0.58 1.25
C PRO A 36 13.67 -0.91 1.41
N TYR A 37 13.26 -1.36 2.60
CA TYR A 37 12.86 -2.75 2.88
C TYR A 37 11.39 -3.03 2.59
N SER A 38 10.58 -1.99 2.60
CA SER A 38 9.18 -2.00 2.18
C SER A 38 8.84 -0.63 1.64
N SER A 39 7.89 -0.56 0.71
CA SER A 39 7.32 0.68 0.20
C SER A 39 6.26 1.28 1.12
N GLY A 40 5.94 0.62 2.24
CA GLY A 40 4.96 1.05 3.24
C GLY A 40 3.54 0.57 2.97
N ILE A 41 2.58 1.47 3.10
CA ILE A 41 1.17 1.15 2.84
C ILE A 41 0.92 0.64 1.38
N PRO A 42 1.61 1.14 0.33
CA PRO A 42 1.43 0.66 -1.04
C PRO A 42 1.71 -0.83 -1.27
N ASP A 43 2.86 -1.35 -0.81
CA ASP A 43 3.24 -2.76 -1.00
C ASP A 43 2.59 -3.69 0.03
N GLN A 44 2.05 -3.15 1.13
CA GLN A 44 1.42 -3.95 2.17
C GLN A 44 -0.08 -4.14 1.95
N TRP A 45 -0.86 -3.05 1.99
CA TRP A 45 -2.32 -3.14 1.99
C TRP A 45 -2.92 -2.78 0.64
N MET A 46 -2.41 -1.72 0.00
CA MET A 46 -2.97 -1.19 -1.24
C MET A 46 -2.85 -2.19 -2.40
N VAL A 47 -1.73 -2.90 -2.50
CA VAL A 47 -1.49 -3.86 -3.60
C VAL A 47 -2.61 -4.89 -3.73
N HIS A 48 -3.18 -5.35 -2.61
CA HIS A 48 -4.28 -6.31 -2.62
C HIS A 48 -5.59 -5.69 -3.13
N GLN A 49 -5.90 -4.48 -2.68
CA GLN A 49 -7.17 -3.80 -3.02
C GLN A 49 -7.14 -3.16 -4.41
N ILE A 50 -5.97 -2.82 -4.95
CA ILE A 50 -5.86 -2.27 -6.30
C ILE A 50 -5.87 -3.37 -7.36
N ASP A 51 -5.47 -4.60 -7.01
CA ASP A 51 -5.49 -5.75 -7.92
C ASP A 51 -6.91 -6.11 -8.36
N THR A 52 -7.89 -5.99 -7.45
CA THR A 52 -9.31 -6.18 -7.78
C THR A 52 -9.81 -5.19 -8.83
N VAL A 53 -9.28 -3.96 -8.85
CA VAL A 53 -9.58 -2.97 -9.90
C VAL A 53 -9.04 -3.45 -11.25
N HIS A 54 -7.80 -3.95 -11.29
CA HIS A 54 -7.24 -4.51 -12.52
C HIS A 54 -8.10 -5.66 -13.05
N TRP A 55 -8.52 -6.55 -12.15
CA TRP A 55 -9.33 -7.70 -12.49
C TRP A 55 -10.71 -7.32 -13.01
N PHE A 56 -11.45 -6.46 -12.31
CA PHE A 56 -12.80 -6.05 -12.73
C PHE A 56 -12.83 -5.16 -13.97
N ALA A 57 -11.86 -4.25 -14.10
CA ALA A 57 -11.83 -3.31 -15.23
C ALA A 57 -11.15 -3.89 -16.48
N GLY A 58 -10.41 -4.99 -16.35
CA GLY A 58 -9.59 -5.55 -17.44
C GLY A 58 -8.47 -4.61 -17.89
N LEU A 59 -8.03 -3.70 -17.01
CA LEU A 59 -7.00 -2.70 -17.31
C LEU A 59 -5.66 -3.07 -16.65
N PRO A 60 -4.54 -3.04 -17.38
CA PRO A 60 -3.27 -3.57 -16.88
C PRO A 60 -2.62 -2.69 -15.81
N ARG A 61 -2.93 -1.40 -15.77
CA ARG A 61 -2.37 -0.41 -14.84
C ARG A 61 -3.16 0.91 -14.91
N PRO A 62 -3.05 1.80 -13.90
CA PRO A 62 -3.52 3.18 -14.04
C PRO A 62 -2.75 3.93 -15.14
N ARG A 63 -3.37 4.97 -15.70
CA ARG A 63 -2.74 5.93 -16.60
C ARG A 63 -1.84 6.89 -15.83
N SER A 64 -2.31 7.37 -14.68
CA SER A 64 -1.55 8.26 -13.80
C SER A 64 -1.97 8.09 -12.34
N VAL A 65 -1.12 8.55 -11.42
CA VAL A 65 -1.36 8.51 -9.98
C VAL A 65 -0.84 9.79 -9.35
N VAL A 66 -1.63 10.37 -8.45
CA VAL A 66 -1.18 11.41 -7.52
C VAL A 66 -1.36 10.88 -6.10
N ALA A 67 -0.31 10.95 -5.29
CA ALA A 67 -0.33 10.46 -3.92
C ALA A 67 0.26 11.48 -2.94
N ASN A 68 -0.27 11.49 -1.72
CA ASN A 68 0.26 12.28 -0.62
C ASN A 68 0.11 11.50 0.69
N GLY A 69 0.96 11.81 1.66
CA GLY A 69 1.00 11.12 2.93
C GLY A 69 2.16 11.57 3.79
N GLY A 70 2.23 10.98 4.98
CA GLY A 70 3.23 11.35 5.96
C GLY A 70 3.25 10.41 7.16
N ILE A 71 4.20 10.67 8.05
CA ILE A 71 4.18 10.14 9.40
C ILE A 71 3.60 11.25 10.26
N TYR A 72 2.35 11.13 10.70
CA TYR A 72 1.69 12.17 11.48
C TYR A 72 1.62 11.84 12.97
N LEU A 73 1.42 10.58 13.34
CA LEU A 73 1.28 10.17 14.74
C LEU A 73 2.51 9.40 15.25
N TRP A 74 2.93 8.36 14.53
CA TRP A 74 3.88 7.39 15.07
C TRP A 74 5.33 7.86 14.86
N LYS A 75 5.84 8.68 15.79
CA LYS A 75 7.22 9.22 15.77
C LYS A 75 8.26 8.24 16.34
N ASP A 76 8.12 6.96 16.02
CA ASP A 76 8.94 5.86 16.54
C ASP A 76 10.22 5.63 15.74
N GLY A 77 10.58 6.52 14.81
CA GLY A 77 11.75 6.36 13.93
C GLY A 77 11.48 5.59 12.63
N ARG A 78 10.24 5.15 12.38
CA ARG A 78 9.83 4.63 11.06
C ARG A 78 10.13 5.63 9.95
N LYS A 79 10.26 5.11 8.73
CA LYS A 79 10.43 5.90 7.51
C LYS A 79 9.22 5.82 6.58
N ASN A 80 8.51 4.70 6.63
CA ASN A 80 7.27 4.53 5.88
C ASN A 80 6.12 5.27 6.57
N TRP A 81 5.24 5.83 5.74
CA TRP A 81 4.13 6.69 6.16
C TRP A 81 3.12 5.92 7.00
N ASP A 82 2.58 6.55 8.04
CA ASP A 82 1.46 6.00 8.82
C ASP A 82 0.09 6.40 8.24
N THR A 83 0.09 7.35 7.31
CA THR A 83 -1.10 7.87 6.64
C THR A 83 -0.76 8.17 5.19
N MET A 84 -1.57 7.66 4.27
CA MET A 84 -1.47 8.02 2.85
C MET A 84 -2.83 8.07 2.18
N THR A 85 -2.91 8.84 1.10
CA THR A 85 -4.02 8.82 0.15
C THR A 85 -3.46 8.91 -1.26
N ALA A 86 -4.02 8.12 -2.17
CA ALA A 86 -3.66 8.11 -3.57
C ALA A 86 -4.92 8.15 -4.43
N VAL A 87 -4.86 8.95 -5.50
CA VAL A 87 -5.89 9.04 -6.53
C VAL A 87 -5.29 8.51 -7.83
N PHE A 88 -5.93 7.48 -8.37
CA PHE A 88 -5.53 6.81 -9.59
C PHE A 88 -6.50 7.18 -10.71
N ASP A 89 -5.97 7.56 -11.86
CA ASP A 89 -6.75 7.67 -13.09
C ASP A 89 -6.66 6.36 -13.87
N TYR A 90 -7.81 5.73 -14.11
CA TYR A 90 -7.95 4.51 -14.90
C TYR A 90 -8.78 4.77 -16.15
N GLY A 91 -8.45 4.04 -17.20
CA GLY A 91 -9.19 3.96 -18.45
C GLY A 91 -8.36 3.19 -19.47
N PRO A 92 -8.94 2.90 -20.66
CA PRO A 92 -8.15 2.37 -21.76
C PRO A 92 -6.96 3.30 -22.03
N LEU A 93 -5.80 2.70 -22.33
CA LEU A 93 -4.56 3.46 -22.54
C LEU A 93 -4.56 4.22 -23.87
N ASP A 94 -5.42 3.81 -24.81
CA ASP A 94 -5.59 4.32 -26.16
C ASP A 94 -6.84 5.21 -26.34
N ASP A 95 -7.72 5.29 -25.32
CA ASP A 95 -8.95 6.08 -25.35
C ASP A 95 -9.07 6.95 -24.10
N SER A 96 -8.71 8.23 -24.23
CA SER A 96 -8.81 9.23 -23.16
C SER A 96 -10.23 9.71 -22.89
N SER A 97 -11.21 9.38 -23.74
CA SER A 97 -12.62 9.76 -23.54
C SER A 97 -13.32 8.88 -22.50
N LYS A 98 -12.73 7.73 -22.16
CA LYS A 98 -13.22 6.80 -21.15
C LYS A 98 -12.31 6.82 -19.93
N GLY A 99 -12.93 6.74 -18.75
CA GLY A 99 -12.17 6.58 -17.53
C GLY A 99 -13.02 6.59 -16.26
N PHE A 100 -12.34 6.28 -15.17
CA PHE A 100 -12.85 6.35 -13.82
C PHE A 100 -11.69 6.57 -12.86
N GLN A 101 -12.01 7.01 -11.65
CA GLN A 101 -11.02 7.23 -10.61
C GLN A 101 -11.12 6.16 -9.54
N VAL A 102 -9.96 5.80 -8.99
CA VAL A 102 -9.88 5.02 -7.75
C VAL A 102 -9.21 5.89 -6.71
N VAL A 103 -9.85 5.97 -5.53
CA VAL A 103 -9.28 6.68 -4.38
C VAL A 103 -8.95 5.64 -3.32
N TYR A 104 -7.67 5.51 -3.01
CA TYR A 104 -7.18 4.70 -1.92
C TYR A 104 -6.79 5.61 -0.76
N SER A 105 -7.25 5.30 0.45
CA SER A 105 -6.84 6.02 1.66
C SER A 105 -6.64 5.02 2.79
N SER A 106 -5.54 5.16 3.53
CA SER A 106 -5.24 4.29 4.66
C SER A 106 -4.51 5.08 5.75
N ARG A 107 -4.89 4.80 7.00
CA ARG A 107 -4.44 5.47 8.22
C ARG A 107 -4.19 4.40 9.27
N GLN A 108 -2.99 4.34 9.83
CA GLN A 108 -2.63 3.41 10.89
C GLN A 108 -2.85 4.01 12.29
N THR A 109 -3.75 4.98 12.42
CA THR A 109 -3.94 5.77 13.64
C THR A 109 -5.29 5.55 14.31
N ASN A 110 -6.28 5.00 13.58
CA ASN A 110 -7.56 4.57 14.13
C ASN A 110 -8.16 3.43 13.31
N SER A 111 -9.14 2.73 13.86
CA SER A 111 -9.89 1.66 13.19
C SER A 111 -11.21 2.14 12.56
N ALA A 112 -11.49 3.44 12.60
CA ALA A 112 -12.77 3.97 12.16
C ALA A 112 -12.90 3.89 10.64
N GLY A 113 -14.00 3.28 10.17
CA GLY A 113 -14.29 3.12 8.75
C GLY A 113 -13.94 1.75 8.18
N ASP A 114 -13.11 0.96 8.88
CA ASP A 114 -12.65 -0.39 8.52
C ASP A 114 -12.14 -0.51 7.05
N VAL A 115 -11.84 -1.73 6.61
CA VAL A 115 -11.47 -2.03 5.22
C VAL A 115 -12.74 -2.02 4.36
N LYS A 116 -12.78 -1.14 3.36
CA LYS A 116 -13.93 -1.00 2.45
C LYS A 116 -13.51 -0.92 1.00
N GLU A 117 -14.30 -1.58 0.15
CA GLU A 117 -14.21 -1.49 -1.30
C GLU A 117 -15.59 -1.17 -1.86
N LEU A 118 -15.67 -0.02 -2.53
CA LEU A 118 -16.92 0.53 -3.05
C LEU A 118 -16.75 0.83 -4.53
N TYR A 119 -17.44 0.07 -5.38
CA TYR A 119 -17.43 0.28 -6.83
C TYR A 119 -18.72 0.99 -7.22
N ARG A 120 -18.60 2.23 -7.67
CA ARG A 120 -19.76 3.07 -8.04
C ARG A 120 -19.81 3.19 -9.56
N SER A 121 -20.96 2.85 -10.14
CA SER A 121 -21.22 2.96 -11.57
C SER A 121 -22.54 3.71 -11.81
N ASN A 122 -22.87 3.96 -13.07
CA ASN A 122 -24.14 4.58 -13.46
C ASN A 122 -25.38 3.72 -13.15
N GLY A 123 -25.21 2.40 -13.01
CA GLY A 123 -26.28 1.45 -12.73
C GLY A 123 -26.45 1.07 -11.26
N GLY A 124 -25.57 1.53 -10.36
CA GLY A 124 -25.61 1.14 -8.95
C GLY A 124 -24.25 1.19 -8.25
N THR A 125 -24.20 0.65 -7.04
CA THR A 125 -22.96 0.55 -6.24
C THR A 125 -22.81 -0.86 -5.71
N LEU A 126 -21.68 -1.49 -6.02
CA LEU A 126 -21.26 -2.73 -5.36
C LEU A 126 -20.53 -2.36 -4.06
N ASP A 127 -21.09 -2.78 -2.92
CA ASP A 127 -20.55 -2.60 -1.58
C ASP A 127 -20.13 -3.96 -1.02
N LEU A 128 -18.83 -4.26 -1.06
CA LEU A 128 -18.29 -5.56 -0.66
C LEU A 128 -18.40 -5.83 0.84
N ASP A 129 -18.58 -4.80 1.67
CA ASP A 129 -18.78 -4.95 3.12
C ASP A 129 -20.18 -5.52 3.42
N LYS A 130 -21.18 -5.07 2.65
CA LYS A 130 -22.58 -5.47 2.86
C LYS A 130 -22.98 -6.73 2.12
N ASN A 131 -22.16 -7.21 1.17
CA ASN A 131 -22.51 -8.32 0.27
C ASN A 131 -23.89 -8.15 -0.41
N VAL A 132 -24.26 -6.91 -0.74
CA VAL A 132 -25.49 -6.60 -1.48
C VAL A 132 -25.14 -5.88 -2.78
N ILE A 133 -25.91 -6.20 -3.83
CA ILE A 133 -25.86 -5.57 -5.15
C ILE A 133 -27.09 -4.67 -5.28
#